data_AF-A0A9E0R9K2-F1
#
_entry.id   AF-A0A9E0R9K2-F1
#
_cell.length_a   1.000
_cell.length_b   1.000
_cell.length_c   1.000
_cell.angle_alpha   90.00
_cell.angle_beta   90.00
_cell.angle_gamma   90.00
#
_symmetry.space_group_name_H-M   'P 1'
#
loop_
_entity.id
_entity.type
_entity.pdbx_description
1 polymer ?
#
loop_
_entity_poly.entity_id
_entity_poly.type
_entity_poly.pdbx_seq_one_letter_code
_entity_poly.pdbx_strand_id
1 'polypeptide(L)'
;AEAPAPENLNKARTGSVLDAPGAGDVYGRTCYLHEAMPVIFHILSHASSYTEAVRANIQCGGDSCGRAWIIGPALAALYGVGGERGIPLSWLARLTDAPAIIADVESLVENRRRA
;
A
#
# COMPACT_ATOMS: atom_id res chain seq x y z
N ALA A 1 -8.51 -3.27 -22.66
CA ALA A 1 -9.23 -3.29 -21.37
C ALA A 1 -8.26 -2.79 -20.31
N GLU A 2 -8.68 -1.87 -19.44
CA GLU A 2 -7.80 -1.25 -18.44
C GLU A 2 -7.53 -2.19 -17.24
N ALA A 3 -8.38 -3.20 -17.04
CA ALA A 3 -8.22 -4.18 -15.97
C ALA A 3 -6.92 -5.00 -16.13
N PRO A 4 -6.18 -5.24 -15.03
CA PRO A 4 -4.97 -6.07 -15.06
C PRO A 4 -5.30 -7.52 -15.44
N ALA A 5 -4.38 -8.15 -16.19
CA ALA A 5 -4.48 -9.57 -16.49
C ALA A 5 -4.34 -10.41 -15.20
N PRO A 6 -5.26 -11.34 -14.90
CA PRO A 6 -5.18 -12.18 -13.71
C PRO A 6 -3.87 -12.98 -13.60
N GLU A 7 -3.26 -13.39 -14.73
CA GLU A 7 -1.99 -14.10 -14.69
C GLU A 7 -0.85 -13.22 -14.16
N ASN A 8 -0.84 -11.92 -14.47
CA ASN A 8 0.17 -11.00 -13.98
C ASN A 8 0.04 -10.79 -12.47
N LEU A 9 -1.19 -10.70 -11.96
CA LEU A 9 -1.44 -10.63 -10.52
C LEU A 9 -0.97 -11.91 -9.82
N ASN A 10 -1.24 -13.09 -10.38
CA ASN A 10 -0.78 -14.35 -9.81
C ASN A 10 0.75 -14.44 -9.80
N LYS A 11 1.40 -14.09 -10.92
CA LYS A 11 2.87 -14.07 -11.02
C LYS A 11 3.51 -13.11 -10.02
N ALA A 12 2.96 -11.91 -9.87
CA ALA A 12 3.49 -10.89 -8.97
C ALA A 12 3.54 -11.34 -7.50
N ARG A 13 2.68 -12.29 -7.11
CA ARG A 13 2.60 -12.86 -5.76
C ARG A 13 3.50 -14.09 -5.55
N THR A 14 4.16 -14.58 -6.60
CA THR A 14 5.05 -15.74 -6.48
C THR A 14 6.41 -15.34 -5.92
N GLY A 15 7.07 -16.30 -5.26
CA GLY A 15 8.34 -16.07 -4.58
C GLY A 15 8.16 -15.70 -3.11
N SER A 16 9.25 -15.27 -2.49
CA SER A 16 9.28 -14.86 -1.07
C SER A 16 10.07 -13.57 -0.84
N VAL A 17 10.63 -12.98 -1.88
CA VAL A 17 11.50 -11.81 -1.79
C VAL A 17 10.71 -10.57 -2.21
N LEU A 18 10.81 -9.51 -1.40
CA LEU A 18 10.29 -8.20 -1.74
C LEU A 18 11.27 -7.48 -2.67
N ASP A 19 10.92 -7.38 -3.95
CA ASP A 19 11.65 -6.65 -4.99
C ASP A 19 10.68 -5.75 -5.79
N ALA A 20 10.29 -4.63 -5.17
CA ALA A 20 9.40 -3.67 -5.79
C ALA A 20 9.98 -2.99 -7.04
N PRO A 21 11.26 -2.56 -7.08
CA PRO A 21 11.87 -2.01 -8.30
C PRO A 21 11.85 -3.00 -9.46
N GLY A 22 12.20 -4.27 -9.23
CA GLY A 22 12.16 -5.31 -10.24
C GLY A 22 10.74 -5.63 -10.71
N ALA A 23 9.76 -5.68 -9.80
CA ALA A 23 8.35 -5.78 -10.19
C ALA A 23 7.93 -4.60 -11.08
N GLY A 24 8.39 -3.38 -10.77
CA GLY A 24 8.17 -2.20 -11.60
C GLY A 24 8.85 -2.28 -12.98
N ASP A 25 10.03 -2.91 -13.09
CA ASP A 25 10.70 -3.12 -14.37
C ASP A 25 9.96 -4.15 -15.25
N VAL A 26 9.30 -5.14 -14.62
CA VAL A 26 8.53 -6.18 -15.32
C VAL A 26 7.15 -5.70 -15.75
N TYR A 27 6.43 -5.00 -14.88
CA TYR A 27 5.02 -4.67 -15.10
C TYR A 27 4.77 -3.21 -15.49
N GLY A 28 5.75 -2.33 -15.24
CA GLY A 28 5.60 -0.89 -15.39
C GLY A 28 5.41 -0.18 -14.06
N ARG A 29 5.52 1.15 -14.11
CA ARG A 29 5.55 2.03 -12.93
C ARG A 29 4.56 3.18 -13.02
N THR A 30 3.73 3.20 -14.06
CA THR A 30 2.74 4.27 -14.28
C THR A 30 1.49 4.05 -13.43
N CYS A 31 0.56 5.00 -13.52
CA CYS A 31 -0.74 4.94 -12.85
C CYS A 31 -1.75 4.01 -13.53
N TYR A 32 -1.42 3.43 -14.70
CA TYR A 32 -2.35 2.53 -15.38
C TYR A 32 -2.55 1.25 -14.58
N LEU A 33 -3.81 0.85 -14.39
CA LEU A 33 -4.18 -0.28 -13.53
C LEU A 33 -3.48 -1.60 -13.93
N HIS A 34 -3.28 -1.83 -15.22
CA HIS A 34 -2.60 -3.04 -15.71
C HIS A 34 -1.10 -3.10 -15.36
N GLU A 35 -0.47 -1.96 -15.07
CA GLU A 35 0.91 -1.87 -14.57
C GLU A 35 0.95 -1.79 -13.03
N ALA A 36 0.14 -0.91 -12.44
CA ALA A 36 0.16 -0.61 -11.02
C ALA A 36 -0.29 -1.78 -10.14
N MET A 37 -1.34 -2.52 -10.55
CA MET A 37 -1.92 -3.59 -9.74
C MET A 37 -0.98 -4.78 -9.49
N PRO A 38 -0.23 -5.29 -10.48
CA PRO A 38 0.81 -6.29 -10.23
C PRO A 38 1.85 -5.82 -9.20
N VAL A 39 2.35 -4.59 -9.29
CA VAL A 39 3.34 -4.05 -8.33
C VAL A 39 2.75 -3.95 -6.92
N ILE A 40 1.49 -3.51 -6.80
CA ILE A 40 0.76 -3.52 -5.52
C ILE A 40 0.69 -4.94 -4.94
N PHE A 41 0.28 -5.92 -5.75
CA PHE A 41 0.15 -7.31 -5.32
C PHE A 41 1.47 -7.93 -4.92
N HIS A 42 2.56 -7.56 -5.60
CA HIS A 42 3.90 -7.94 -5.23
C HIS A 42 4.25 -7.40 -3.84
N ILE A 43 4.09 -6.10 -3.60
CA ILE A 43 4.42 -5.49 -2.30
C ILE A 43 3.56 -6.08 -1.17
N LEU A 44 2.25 -6.21 -1.38
CA LEU A 44 1.32 -6.75 -0.38
C LEU A 44 1.62 -8.21 0.00
N SER A 45 2.16 -9.00 -0.92
CA SER A 45 2.42 -10.43 -0.67
C SER A 45 3.76 -10.70 0.01
N HIS A 46 4.71 -9.77 -0.10
CA HIS A 46 6.09 -10.00 0.34
C HIS A 46 6.54 -9.09 1.49
N ALA A 47 5.90 -7.93 1.68
CA ALA A 47 6.25 -7.06 2.78
C ALA A 47 5.80 -7.64 4.13
N SER A 48 6.67 -7.55 5.12
CA SER A 48 6.47 -8.07 6.48
C SER A 48 6.05 -6.98 7.48
N SER A 49 6.09 -5.71 7.08
CA SER A 49 5.64 -4.57 7.89
C SER A 49 5.13 -3.42 7.02
N TYR A 50 4.35 -2.52 7.63
CA TYR A 50 3.89 -1.29 7.00
C TYR A 50 5.07 -0.42 6.52
N THR A 51 6.09 -0.27 7.37
CA THR A 51 7.27 0.55 7.06
C THR A 51 8.05 0.00 5.86
N GLU A 52 8.26 -1.31 5.83
CA GLU A 52 8.95 -1.98 4.72
C GLU A 52 8.19 -1.78 3.41
N ALA A 53 6.87 -1.99 3.40
CA ALA A 53 6.05 -1.83 2.22
C ALA A 53 6.03 -0.41 1.66
N VAL A 54 5.86 0.59 2.53
CA VAL A 54 5.87 2.00 2.12
C VAL A 54 7.23 2.37 1.51
N ARG A 55 8.33 1.93 2.13
CA ARG A 55 9.68 2.17 1.59
C ARG A 55 9.88 1.49 0.24
N ALA A 56 9.49 0.22 0.11
CA ALA A 56 9.57 -0.51 -1.15
C ALA A 56 8.73 0.15 -2.26
N ASN A 57 7.52 0.61 -1.94
CA ASN A 57 6.67 1.33 -2.89
C ASN A 57 7.29 2.65 -3.37
N ILE A 58 7.91 3.42 -2.45
CA ILE A 58 8.63 4.65 -2.79
C ILE A 58 9.84 4.34 -3.67
N GLN A 59 10.64 3.32 -3.30
CA GLN A 59 11.83 2.89 -4.04
C GLN A 59 11.51 2.36 -5.44
N CYS A 60 10.33 1.76 -5.64
CA CYS A 60 9.86 1.36 -6.96
C CYS A 60 9.76 2.56 -7.93
N GLY A 61 9.56 3.79 -7.43
CA GLY A 61 9.46 4.99 -8.26
C GLY A 61 8.20 5.05 -9.13
N GLY A 62 8.13 6.02 -10.05
CA GLY A 62 6.93 6.27 -10.85
C GLY A 62 5.73 6.69 -9.98
N ASP A 63 4.56 6.13 -10.26
CA ASP A 63 3.31 6.42 -9.54
C ASP A 63 3.22 5.72 -8.16
N SER A 64 4.16 6.06 -7.29
CA SER A 64 4.15 5.56 -5.91
C SER A 64 2.95 6.07 -5.11
N CYS A 65 2.49 7.30 -5.37
CA CYS A 65 1.35 7.88 -4.69
C CYS A 65 0.03 7.17 -5.06
N GLY A 66 -0.22 6.88 -6.33
CA GLY A 66 -1.39 6.12 -6.76
C GLY A 66 -1.43 4.70 -6.17
N ARG A 67 -0.28 4.01 -6.13
CA ARG A 67 -0.19 2.69 -5.46
C ARG A 67 -0.39 2.76 -3.95
N ALA A 68 0.02 3.85 -3.30
CA ALA A 68 -0.08 4.01 -1.84
C ALA A 68 -1.53 4.01 -1.34
N TRP A 69 -2.50 4.42 -2.17
CA TRP A 69 -3.93 4.37 -1.84
C TRP A 69 -4.43 2.96 -1.51
N ILE A 70 -3.81 1.93 -2.09
CA ILE A 70 -4.18 0.53 -1.83
C ILE A 70 -3.22 -0.08 -0.80
N ILE A 71 -1.91 0.12 -0.97
CA ILE A 71 -0.88 -0.49 -0.12
C ILE A 71 -1.04 -0.04 1.35
N GLY A 72 -1.25 1.26 1.58
CA GLY A 72 -1.34 1.83 2.92
C GLY A 72 -2.48 1.22 3.73
N PRO A 73 -3.75 1.38 3.34
CA PRO A 73 -4.89 0.86 4.09
C PRO A 73 -4.86 -0.67 4.26
N ALA A 74 -4.44 -1.43 3.24
CA ALA A 74 -4.38 -2.88 3.32
C ALA A 74 -3.40 -3.35 4.41
N LEU A 75 -2.18 -2.78 4.46
CA LEU A 75 -1.21 -3.16 5.47
C LEU A 75 -1.48 -2.55 6.84
N ALA A 76 -2.12 -1.38 6.89
CA ALA A 76 -2.62 -0.81 8.14
C ALA A 76 -3.69 -1.73 8.77
N ALA A 77 -4.56 -2.34 7.96
CA ALA A 77 -5.55 -3.30 8.44
C ALA A 77 -4.91 -4.59 8.96
N LEU A 78 -3.80 -5.03 8.37
CA LEU A 78 -3.08 -6.25 8.80
C LEU A 78 -2.21 -6.04 10.04
N TYR A 79 -1.48 -4.92 10.12
CA TYR A 79 -0.47 -4.70 11.14
C TYR A 79 -0.84 -3.64 12.19
N GLY A 80 -1.92 -2.89 11.97
CA GLY A 80 -2.40 -1.86 12.88
C GLY A 80 -1.51 -0.61 12.94
N VAL A 81 -1.72 0.17 14.00
CA VAL A 81 -0.95 1.38 14.32
C VAL A 81 0.00 1.08 15.48
N GLY A 82 1.25 1.53 15.38
CA GLY A 82 2.30 1.25 16.34
C GLY A 82 2.87 -0.16 16.25
N GLY A 83 3.53 -0.61 17.32
CA GLY A 83 4.23 -1.89 17.36
C GLY A 83 5.42 -1.98 16.40
N GLU A 84 5.96 -3.18 16.22
CA GLU A 84 7.13 -3.42 15.36
C GLU A 84 6.78 -3.42 13.87
N ARG A 85 5.55 -3.82 13.51
CA ARG A 85 5.12 -4.04 12.12
C ARG A 85 4.09 -3.04 11.61
N GLY A 86 3.42 -2.31 12.49
CA GLY A 86 2.34 -1.38 12.13
C GLY A 86 2.82 -0.01 11.66
N ILE A 87 1.88 0.93 11.55
CA ILE A 87 2.15 2.32 11.19
C ILE A 87 2.98 2.99 12.30
N PRO A 88 4.17 3.53 12.03
CA PRO A 88 4.93 4.26 13.04
C PRO A 88 4.16 5.51 13.52
N LEU A 89 4.00 5.67 14.84
CA LEU A 89 3.37 6.86 15.41
C LEU A 89 4.10 8.15 15.00
N SER A 90 5.42 8.09 14.86
CA SER A 90 6.24 9.20 14.38
C SER A 90 5.94 9.60 12.93
N TRP A 91 5.37 8.71 12.11
CA TRP A 91 4.93 9.06 10.76
C TRP A 91 3.57 9.75 10.79
N LEU A 92 2.63 9.26 11.61
CA LEU A 92 1.34 9.91 11.81
C LEU A 92 1.50 11.35 12.34
N ALA A 93 2.41 11.56 13.30
CA ALA A 93 2.70 12.87 13.85
C ALA A 93 3.30 13.88 12.84
N ARG A 94 3.72 13.41 11.67
CA ARG A 94 4.28 14.25 10.59
C ARG A 94 3.29 14.51 9.45
N LEU A 95 2.09 13.95 9.51
CA LEU A 95 1.06 14.22 8.51
C LEU A 95 0.61 15.67 8.63
N THR A 96 0.55 16.36 7.49
CA THR A 96 -0.14 17.64 7.40
C THR A 96 -1.60 17.44 7.79
N ASP A 97 -2.12 18.30 8.65
CA ASP A 97 -3.50 18.24 9.15
C ASP A 97 -3.88 16.93 9.85
N ALA A 98 -2.92 16.23 10.46
CA ALA A 98 -3.14 14.95 11.15
C ALA A 98 -4.36 14.98 12.11
N PRO A 99 -4.56 16.01 12.97
CA PRO A 99 -5.71 16.04 13.87
C PRO A 99 -7.06 16.03 13.14
N ALA A 100 -7.17 16.77 12.03
CA ALA A 100 -8.40 16.83 11.24
C ALA A 100 -8.67 15.49 10.53
N ILE A 101 -7.64 14.91 9.90
CA ILE A 101 -7.75 13.62 9.21
C ILE A 101 -8.17 12.51 10.19
N ILE A 102 -7.57 12.47 11.39
CA ILE A 102 -7.92 11.46 12.39
C ILE A 102 -9.38 11.65 12.86
N ALA A 103 -9.81 12.89 13.10
CA ALA A 103 -11.20 13.17 13.47
C ALA A 103 -12.20 12.74 12.38
N ASP A 104 -11.88 12.95 11.11
CA ASP A 104 -12.70 12.49 9.98
C ASP A 104 -12.79 10.95 9.95
N VAL A 105 -11.67 10.26 10.15
CA VAL A 105 -11.63 8.79 10.24
C VAL A 105 -12.49 8.27 11.39
N GLU A 106 -12.40 8.89 12.58
CA GLU A 106 -13.22 8.52 13.73
C GLU A 106 -14.71 8.73 13.48
N SER A 107 -15.09 9.84 12.85
CA SER A 107 -16.48 10.14 12.45
C SER A 107 -17.02 9.07 11.48
N LEU A 108 -16.24 8.67 10.49
CA LEU A 108 -16.61 7.61 9.55
C LEU A 108 -16.84 6.25 10.25
N VAL A 109 -15.99 5.91 11.22
CA VAL A 109 -16.12 4.65 11.98
C VAL A 109 -17.34 4.68 12.89
N GLU A 110 -17.61 5.79 13.57
CA GLU A 110 -18.77 5.95 14.45
C GLU A 110 -20.08 5.90 13.66
N ASN A 111 -20.15 6.55 12.49
CA ASN A 111 -21.33 6.50 11.63
C ASN A 111 -21.63 5.07 11.15
N ARG A 112 -20.60 4.26 10.84
CA ARG A 112 -20.78 2.84 10.51
C ARG A 112 -21.37 2.03 11.66
N ARG A 113 -21.06 2.36 12.91
CA ARG A 113 -21.59 1.64 14.09
C ARG A 113 -23.05 1.93 14.38
N ARG A 114 -23.60 3.00 13.80
CA ARG A 114 -24.99 3.44 13.99
C ARG A 114 -25.95 2.99 12.88
N ALA A 115 -25.42 2.45 11.79
CA ALA A 115 -26.18 1.89 10.66
C ALA A 115 -26.30 0.37 10.81
#